data_AF-A0A7X8V5C2-F1
#
_entry.id   AF-A0A7X8V5C2-F1
#
_cell.length_a   1.000
_cell.length_b   1.000
_cell.length_c   1.000
_cell.angle_alpha   90.00
_cell.angle_beta   90.00
_cell.angle_gamma   90.00
#
_symmetry.space_group_name_H-M   'P 1'
#
loop_
_entity.id
_entity.type
_entity.pdbx_description
1 polymer ?
#
loop_
_entity_poly.entity_id
_entity_poly.type
_entity_poly.pdbx_seq_one_letter_code
_entity_poly.pdbx_strand_id
1 'polypeptide(L)'
;MEGQLLPYLPAAKMAMEISTGMLELLPQLLFFEPGDYTWEDVYYYWPFMPGEPPEPVEPHQTGRWTITLEDGSQPFDKYYEGVNVVWTYVLDCSTDGENYKIAFKITNDYDLTLTYEGLVSFPIILWGEEDDEIIEIPEITYNITISMEDSVLAPSTFQINTEQREAGEGSILPFPVMDGYIEADFQFKKSNDFLKLNGEISLHYNGETDDFFTGTLETTDLKLNGDLRISYVANPYTGIFPSEVSLAGEIRIDDEHADLLEGKFSMEVGNAATYNAMGDYSADNWPNGKLTFRGEIWGDKSNSMAVEFSVEETAFFEGNINIAFAMYEDGKPRQLSVLLDYKGETVVNAEINSTWGPARIEMELTFANGFDNRPTDVNGIVEICGVEVGTISLTQYGLTVEYIDGTYETF
;
A
#
# COMPACT_ATOMS: atom_id res chain seq x y z
N MET A 1 -10.43 9.79 -12.98
CA MET A 1 -9.26 9.24 -12.28
C MET A 1 -9.05 7.78 -12.64
N GLU A 2 -9.94 6.85 -12.24
CA GLU A 2 -9.88 5.45 -12.66
C GLU A 2 -9.77 5.30 -14.20
N GLY A 3 -10.65 5.94 -14.96
CA GLY A 3 -10.71 5.76 -16.43
C GLY A 3 -9.50 6.24 -17.26
N GLN A 4 -8.55 7.01 -16.70
CA GLN A 4 -7.39 7.53 -17.45
C GLN A 4 -6.10 6.74 -17.20
N LEU A 5 -5.89 6.25 -15.96
CA LEU A 5 -4.70 5.47 -15.58
C LEU A 5 -4.95 3.95 -15.61
N LEU A 6 -6.17 3.46 -15.35
CA LEU A 6 -6.46 2.02 -15.37
C LEU A 6 -5.99 1.28 -16.63
N PRO A 7 -6.10 1.85 -17.85
CA PRO A 7 -5.68 1.14 -19.04
C PRO A 7 -4.18 0.84 -19.09
N TYR A 8 -3.37 1.58 -18.33
CA TYR A 8 -1.91 1.57 -18.42
C TYR A 8 -1.20 1.07 -17.16
N LEU A 9 -1.86 1.14 -16.00
CA LEU A 9 -1.36 0.59 -14.73
C LEU A 9 -0.92 -0.89 -14.80
N PRO A 10 -1.59 -1.79 -15.55
CA PRO A 10 -1.13 -3.17 -15.68
C PRO A 10 0.28 -3.30 -16.27
N ALA A 11 0.63 -2.47 -17.27
CA ALA A 11 1.95 -2.52 -17.91
C ALA A 11 3.05 -1.98 -16.98
N ALA A 12 2.78 -0.89 -16.26
CA ALA A 12 3.70 -0.34 -15.25
C ALA A 12 3.89 -1.28 -14.05
N LYS A 13 2.81 -1.95 -13.61
CA LYS A 13 2.88 -2.97 -12.57
C LYS A 13 3.72 -4.17 -13.01
N MET A 14 3.53 -4.65 -14.24
CA MET A 14 4.31 -5.77 -14.77
C MET A 14 5.80 -5.41 -14.90
N ALA A 15 6.12 -4.18 -15.29
CA ALA A 15 7.49 -3.68 -15.26
C ALA A 15 8.11 -3.74 -13.86
N MET A 16 7.39 -3.28 -12.84
CA MET A 16 7.84 -3.34 -11.45
C MET A 16 7.99 -4.79 -10.96
N GLU A 17 7.05 -5.68 -11.29
CA GLU A 17 7.12 -7.11 -10.92
C GLU A 17 8.29 -7.83 -11.60
N ILE A 18 8.60 -7.50 -12.85
CA ILE A 18 9.78 -7.99 -13.55
C ILE A 18 11.06 -7.49 -12.87
N SER A 19 11.12 -6.22 -12.48
CA SER A 19 12.25 -5.67 -11.71
C SER A 19 12.44 -6.40 -10.38
N THR A 20 11.36 -6.66 -9.65
CA THR A 20 11.39 -7.40 -8.39
C THR A 20 11.84 -8.85 -8.61
N GLY A 21 11.33 -9.52 -9.64
CA GLY A 21 11.78 -10.86 -9.99
C GLY A 21 13.27 -10.91 -10.33
N MET A 22 13.80 -9.87 -11.00
CA MET A 22 15.24 -9.74 -11.20
C MET A 22 15.98 -9.59 -9.87
N LEU A 23 15.52 -8.73 -8.96
CA LEU A 23 16.11 -8.59 -7.61
C LEU A 23 16.16 -9.91 -6.84
N GLU A 24 15.13 -10.75 -6.96
CA GLU A 24 15.07 -12.06 -6.31
C GLU A 24 16.02 -13.09 -6.94
N LEU A 25 16.14 -13.08 -8.28
CA LEU A 25 16.96 -14.04 -9.01
C LEU A 25 18.47 -13.76 -8.94
N LEU A 26 18.86 -12.48 -8.98
CA LEU A 26 20.27 -12.09 -9.17
C LEU A 26 21.23 -12.65 -8.10
N PRO A 27 20.89 -12.65 -6.79
CA PRO A 27 21.75 -13.25 -5.78
C PRO A 27 21.90 -14.77 -5.95
N GLN A 28 20.86 -15.45 -6.45
CA GLN A 28 20.83 -16.91 -6.57
C GLN A 28 21.64 -17.40 -7.78
N LEU A 29 21.57 -16.68 -8.90
CA LEU A 29 22.18 -17.08 -10.17
C LEU A 29 23.70 -17.19 -10.12
N LEU A 30 24.35 -16.42 -9.23
CA LEU A 30 25.79 -16.47 -9.04
C LEU A 30 26.28 -17.84 -8.53
N PHE A 31 25.40 -18.69 -8.01
CA PHE A 31 25.77 -20.00 -7.48
C PHE A 31 25.47 -21.16 -8.45
N PHE A 32 24.97 -20.86 -9.65
CA PHE A 32 24.69 -21.85 -10.69
C PHE A 32 25.70 -21.79 -11.82
N GLU A 33 26.08 -22.97 -12.34
CA GLU A 33 26.81 -23.03 -13.60
C GLU A 33 26.01 -22.32 -14.71
N PRO A 34 26.66 -21.64 -15.66
CA PRO A 34 25.98 -21.09 -16.83
C PRO A 34 25.23 -22.18 -17.61
N GLY A 35 23.93 -21.99 -17.86
CA GLY A 35 23.10 -23.03 -18.46
C GLY A 35 21.63 -22.63 -18.62
N ASP A 36 20.81 -23.63 -18.93
CA ASP A 36 19.36 -23.47 -19.11
C ASP A 36 18.65 -24.05 -17.88
N TYR A 37 17.79 -23.23 -17.26
CA TYR A 37 17.10 -23.52 -16.01
C TYR A 37 15.63 -23.14 -16.11
N THR A 38 14.80 -23.73 -15.26
CA THR A 38 13.46 -23.22 -14.96
C THR A 38 13.51 -22.26 -13.78
N TRP A 39 12.49 -21.42 -13.61
CA TRP A 39 12.38 -20.55 -12.44
C TRP A 39 12.41 -21.34 -11.13
N GLU A 40 11.73 -22.49 -11.09
CA GLU A 40 11.71 -23.37 -9.91
C GLU A 40 13.12 -23.90 -9.59
N ASP A 41 13.92 -24.25 -10.60
CA ASP A 41 15.30 -24.72 -10.39
C ASP A 41 16.13 -23.68 -9.64
N VAL A 42 15.92 -22.39 -9.92
CA VAL A 42 16.67 -21.27 -9.33
C VAL A 42 16.06 -20.86 -7.98
N TYR A 43 14.75 -20.61 -7.95
CA TYR A 43 14.03 -20.10 -6.77
C TYR A 43 14.13 -21.03 -5.56
N TYR A 44 14.08 -22.35 -5.77
CA TYR A 44 14.18 -23.33 -4.69
C TYR A 44 15.62 -23.67 -4.28
N TYR A 45 16.62 -23.10 -4.95
CA TYR A 45 18.04 -23.31 -4.61
C TYR A 45 18.56 -22.36 -3.53
N TRP A 46 17.66 -21.74 -2.77
CA TRP A 46 18.04 -20.89 -1.66
C TRP A 46 18.87 -21.68 -0.63
N PRO A 47 20.09 -21.24 -0.26
CA PRO A 47 20.89 -21.91 0.78
C PRO A 47 20.26 -21.84 2.19
N PHE A 48 19.07 -21.24 2.34
CA PHE A 48 18.39 -21.07 3.63
C PHE A 48 16.98 -21.66 3.70
N MET A 49 16.61 -22.61 2.83
CA MET A 49 15.47 -23.48 3.16
C MET A 49 15.84 -24.37 4.36
N PRO A 50 14.90 -24.69 5.29
CA PRO A 50 15.17 -25.65 6.35
C PRO A 50 15.40 -27.04 5.76
N GLY A 51 16.66 -27.37 5.55
CA GLY A 51 17.21 -28.57 4.91
C GLY A 51 18.73 -28.46 4.89
N GLU A 52 19.45 -29.56 4.66
CA GLU A 52 20.92 -29.55 4.67
C GLU A 52 21.45 -28.41 3.78
N PRO A 53 22.38 -27.57 4.27
CA PRO A 53 22.92 -26.47 3.48
C PRO A 53 23.54 -27.06 2.21
N PRO A 54 23.25 -26.52 1.02
CA PRO A 54 23.92 -26.96 -0.19
C PRO A 54 25.44 -26.82 0.01
N GLU A 55 26.21 -27.78 -0.49
CA GLU A 55 27.67 -27.67 -0.45
C GLU A 55 28.08 -26.32 -1.06
N PRO A 56 28.98 -25.55 -0.43
CA PRO A 56 29.39 -24.26 -0.94
C PRO A 56 30.00 -24.44 -2.34
N VAL A 57 29.26 -24.01 -3.35
CA VAL A 57 29.75 -23.94 -4.74
C VAL A 57 30.49 -22.61 -4.88
N GLU A 58 31.70 -22.63 -5.44
CA GLU A 58 32.37 -21.37 -5.82
C GLU A 58 31.44 -20.57 -6.73
N PRO A 59 31.15 -19.29 -6.44
CA PRO A 59 30.22 -18.52 -7.25
C PRO A 59 30.71 -18.47 -8.70
N HIS A 60 29.86 -18.83 -9.65
CA HIS A 60 30.12 -18.77 -11.07
C HIS A 60 30.02 -17.31 -11.54
N GLN A 61 31.20 -16.69 -11.59
CA GLN A 61 31.36 -15.24 -11.68
C GLN A 61 30.98 -14.65 -13.06
N THR A 62 30.96 -15.44 -14.13
CA THR A 62 30.67 -14.96 -15.50
C THR A 62 30.04 -16.07 -16.34
N GLY A 63 29.16 -15.71 -17.26
CA GLY A 63 28.52 -16.69 -18.13
C GLY A 63 27.18 -16.23 -18.66
N ARG A 64 26.42 -17.17 -19.23
CA ARG A 64 25.08 -16.95 -19.75
C ARG A 64 24.10 -17.92 -19.12
N TRP A 65 22.98 -17.42 -18.63
CA TRP A 65 21.86 -18.22 -18.13
C TRP A 65 20.61 -17.93 -18.95
N THR A 66 19.85 -18.99 -19.23
CA THR A 66 18.49 -18.90 -19.76
C THR A 66 17.54 -19.45 -18.71
N ILE A 67 16.60 -18.65 -18.22
CA ILE A 67 15.61 -19.08 -17.24
C ILE A 67 14.22 -18.99 -17.86
N THR A 68 13.46 -20.07 -17.80
CA THR A 68 12.07 -20.10 -18.25
C THR A 68 11.10 -20.15 -17.08
N LEU A 69 10.06 -19.32 -17.13
CA LEU A 69 9.01 -19.20 -16.13
C LEU A 69 7.65 -19.39 -16.82
N GLU A 70 6.92 -20.43 -16.46
CA GLU A 70 5.55 -20.66 -16.97
C GLU A 70 4.53 -19.91 -16.11
N ASP A 71 3.59 -19.20 -16.76
CA ASP A 71 2.48 -18.48 -16.11
C ASP A 71 1.62 -19.48 -15.32
N GLY A 72 1.46 -19.25 -14.01
CA GLY A 72 1.03 -20.26 -13.03
C GLY A 72 2.04 -20.50 -11.90
N SER A 73 3.29 -20.08 -12.09
CA SER A 73 4.30 -19.96 -11.04
C SER A 73 4.50 -18.47 -10.74
N GLN A 74 4.33 -18.07 -9.47
CA GLN A 74 4.43 -16.68 -9.01
C GLN A 74 5.70 -16.01 -9.56
N PRO A 75 5.67 -14.72 -9.97
CA PRO A 75 4.70 -13.68 -9.59
C PRO A 75 3.69 -13.21 -10.68
N PHE A 76 3.59 -13.84 -11.87
CA PHE A 76 2.87 -13.24 -13.02
C PHE A 76 1.41 -13.68 -13.27
N ASP A 77 0.84 -14.54 -12.41
CA ASP A 77 -0.44 -15.29 -12.53
C ASP A 77 -1.72 -14.54 -13.00
N LYS A 78 -1.70 -13.22 -13.15
CA LYS A 78 -2.93 -12.41 -13.32
C LYS A 78 -3.09 -11.68 -14.65
N TYR A 79 -2.09 -11.63 -15.53
CA TYR A 79 -2.18 -10.76 -16.71
C TYR A 79 -2.79 -11.41 -17.94
N TYR A 80 -2.65 -12.74 -18.07
CA TYR A 80 -3.17 -13.49 -19.21
C TYR A 80 -4.15 -14.56 -18.75
N GLU A 81 -5.28 -14.15 -18.17
CA GLU A 81 -6.33 -15.08 -17.71
C GLU A 81 -6.72 -16.08 -18.82
N GLY A 82 -6.49 -17.36 -18.55
CA GLY A 82 -6.85 -18.46 -19.45
C GLY A 82 -5.85 -18.76 -20.57
N VAL A 83 -4.67 -18.14 -20.57
CA VAL A 83 -3.56 -18.45 -21.49
C VAL A 83 -2.32 -18.78 -20.66
N ASN A 84 -1.67 -19.91 -20.97
CA ASN A 84 -0.36 -20.22 -20.38
C ASN A 84 0.71 -19.47 -21.17
N VAL A 85 1.40 -18.54 -20.53
CA VAL A 85 2.45 -17.70 -21.11
C VAL A 85 3.79 -18.13 -20.55
N VAL A 86 4.78 -18.35 -21.41
CA VAL A 86 6.14 -18.70 -20.96
C VAL A 86 7.04 -17.48 -21.10
N TRP A 87 7.51 -16.98 -19.97
CA TRP A 87 8.52 -15.94 -19.87
C TRP A 87 9.91 -16.56 -19.98
N THR A 88 10.77 -15.95 -20.80
CA THR A 88 12.17 -16.34 -20.97
C THR A 88 13.08 -15.19 -20.58
N TYR A 89 13.93 -15.42 -19.59
CA TYR A 89 14.97 -14.52 -19.10
C TYR A 89 16.30 -14.98 -19.67
N VAL A 90 16.97 -14.12 -20.41
CA VAL A 90 18.32 -14.34 -20.91
C VAL A 90 19.23 -13.39 -20.17
N LEU A 91 20.21 -13.93 -19.44
CA LEU A 91 21.11 -13.19 -18.57
C LEU A 91 22.54 -13.43 -19.01
N ASP A 92 23.27 -12.38 -19.36
CA ASP A 92 24.68 -12.42 -19.73
C ASP A 92 25.50 -11.69 -18.65
N CYS A 93 26.21 -12.43 -17.80
CA CYS A 93 27.08 -11.88 -16.76
C CYS A 93 28.52 -11.71 -17.26
N SER A 94 29.06 -10.53 -16.99
CA SER A 94 30.44 -10.14 -17.27
C SER A 94 31.00 -9.32 -16.11
N THR A 95 32.31 -9.06 -16.13
CA THR A 95 32.96 -8.15 -15.18
C THR A 95 33.38 -6.86 -15.88
N ASP A 96 33.25 -5.74 -15.17
CA ASP A 96 33.78 -4.44 -15.58
C ASP A 96 34.45 -3.75 -14.39
N GLY A 97 35.79 -3.81 -14.38
CA GLY A 97 36.59 -3.35 -13.25
C GLY A 97 36.30 -4.17 -12.00
N GLU A 98 35.84 -3.50 -10.95
CA GLU A 98 35.52 -4.08 -9.63
C GLU A 98 34.04 -4.47 -9.50
N ASN A 99 33.27 -4.50 -10.59
CA ASN A 99 31.83 -4.83 -10.56
C ASN A 99 31.49 -5.99 -11.49
N TYR A 100 30.53 -6.81 -11.08
CA TYR A 100 29.75 -7.64 -11.98
C TYR A 100 28.74 -6.79 -12.74
N LYS A 101 28.48 -7.21 -13.98
CA LYS A 101 27.50 -6.62 -14.89
C LYS A 101 26.68 -7.73 -15.52
N ILE A 102 25.39 -7.77 -15.19
CA ILE A 102 24.42 -8.70 -15.77
C ILE A 102 23.55 -7.91 -16.73
N ALA A 103 23.80 -8.09 -18.03
CA ALA A 103 22.86 -7.63 -19.05
C ALA A 103 21.75 -8.67 -19.16
N PHE A 104 20.50 -8.23 -19.14
CA PHE A 104 19.36 -9.14 -19.24
C PHE A 104 18.41 -8.75 -20.36
N LYS A 105 17.75 -9.76 -20.90
CA LYS A 105 16.66 -9.63 -21.87
C LYS A 105 15.54 -10.58 -21.48
N ILE A 106 14.33 -10.07 -21.36
CA ILE A 106 13.14 -10.84 -20.98
C ILE A 106 12.11 -10.72 -22.09
N THR A 107 11.57 -11.86 -22.49
CA THR A 107 10.58 -12.00 -23.56
C THR A 107 9.51 -13.00 -23.12
N ASN A 108 8.36 -13.02 -23.79
CA ASN A 108 7.40 -14.10 -23.62
C ASN A 108 6.93 -14.65 -24.98
N ASP A 109 6.32 -15.82 -24.96
CA ASP A 109 5.86 -16.54 -26.16
C ASP A 109 4.47 -16.12 -26.68
N TYR A 110 3.77 -15.24 -25.95
CA TYR A 110 2.43 -14.77 -26.29
C TYR A 110 2.44 -13.44 -27.07
N ASP A 111 3.08 -12.41 -26.52
CA ASP A 111 3.35 -11.13 -27.16
C ASP A 111 4.86 -11.00 -27.47
N LEU A 112 5.24 -11.46 -28.66
CA LEU A 112 6.61 -11.39 -29.17
C LEU A 112 7.11 -9.96 -29.41
N THR A 113 6.24 -8.95 -29.32
CA THR A 113 6.65 -7.54 -29.42
C THR A 113 7.02 -6.94 -28.08
N LEU A 114 6.72 -7.66 -27.00
CA LEU A 114 7.06 -7.27 -25.65
C LEU A 114 8.45 -7.76 -25.29
N THR A 115 9.37 -6.82 -25.08
CA THR A 115 10.74 -7.13 -24.69
C THR A 115 11.20 -6.16 -23.61
N TYR A 116 11.76 -6.71 -22.54
CA TYR A 116 12.41 -5.94 -21.47
C TYR A 116 13.91 -6.17 -21.58
N GLU A 117 14.70 -5.10 -21.57
CA GLU A 117 16.16 -5.19 -21.58
C GLU A 117 16.72 -4.31 -20.49
N GLY A 118 17.80 -4.73 -19.87
CA GLY A 118 18.41 -3.92 -18.83
C GLY A 118 19.78 -4.37 -18.43
N LEU A 119 20.31 -3.65 -17.46
CA LEU A 119 21.61 -3.89 -16.88
C LEU A 119 21.47 -3.87 -15.36
N VAL A 120 22.02 -4.88 -14.73
CA VAL A 120 22.29 -4.89 -13.30
C VAL A 120 23.78 -4.76 -13.10
N SER A 121 24.21 -3.91 -12.18
CA SER A 121 25.60 -3.85 -11.73
C SER A 121 25.69 -3.92 -10.21
N PHE A 122 26.67 -4.68 -9.71
CA PHE A 122 26.98 -4.82 -8.29
C PHE A 122 28.47 -5.11 -8.10
N PRO A 123 29.07 -4.77 -6.95
CA PRO A 123 30.49 -4.99 -6.71
C PRO A 123 30.86 -6.48 -6.81
N ILE A 124 32.10 -6.75 -7.23
CA ILE A 124 32.67 -8.09 -7.16
C ILE A 124 32.89 -8.39 -5.69
N ILE A 125 31.99 -9.19 -5.17
CA ILE A 125 32.04 -9.64 -3.79
C ILE A 125 33.03 -10.79 -3.68
N LEU A 126 34.04 -10.60 -2.82
CA LEU A 126 34.78 -11.70 -2.23
C LEU A 126 33.88 -12.29 -1.13
N TRP A 127 33.05 -13.28 -1.49
CA TRP A 127 32.34 -14.09 -0.49
C TRP A 127 33.42 -14.71 0.43
N GLY A 128 33.27 -14.49 1.74
CA GLY A 128 34.36 -14.41 2.73
C GLY A 128 35.28 -15.63 2.88
N GLU A 129 36.43 -15.39 3.51
CA GLU A 129 37.33 -16.45 3.99
C GLU A 129 36.56 -17.43 4.89
N GLU A 130 36.85 -18.72 4.70
CA GLU A 130 36.32 -19.84 5.47
C GLU A 130 36.50 -19.64 6.98
N ASP A 131 35.44 -19.27 7.69
CA ASP A 131 35.24 -19.68 9.08
C ASP A 131 33.99 -20.58 9.14
N ASP A 132 34.23 -21.83 9.52
CA ASP A 132 33.51 -23.07 9.20
C ASP A 132 32.00 -23.20 9.53
N GLU A 133 31.24 -22.15 9.87
CA GLU A 133 29.85 -22.36 10.31
C GLU A 133 28.77 -21.40 9.77
N ILE A 134 29.10 -20.25 9.14
CA ILE A 134 28.07 -19.34 8.61
C ILE A 134 28.59 -18.63 7.33
N ILE A 135 27.85 -18.74 6.22
CA ILE A 135 28.06 -17.90 5.04
C ILE A 135 27.45 -16.53 5.35
N GLU A 136 28.26 -15.54 5.73
CA GLU A 136 27.79 -14.15 5.85
C GLU A 136 27.39 -13.63 4.47
N ILE A 137 26.13 -13.18 4.31
CA ILE A 137 25.72 -12.48 3.10
C ILE A 137 26.35 -11.09 3.16
N PRO A 138 27.28 -10.77 2.23
CA PRO A 138 27.89 -9.46 2.18
C PRO A 138 26.85 -8.42 1.81
N GLU A 139 27.04 -7.20 2.31
CA GLU A 139 26.28 -6.04 1.89
C GLU A 139 26.42 -5.82 0.38
N ILE A 140 25.31 -5.88 -0.36
CA ILE A 140 25.33 -5.74 -1.82
C ILE A 140 24.55 -4.53 -2.26
N THR A 141 25.24 -3.55 -2.82
CA THR A 141 24.62 -2.43 -3.53
C THR A 141 24.39 -2.81 -4.98
N TYR A 142 23.13 -2.81 -5.42
CA TYR A 142 22.74 -3.04 -6.80
C TYR A 142 22.21 -1.77 -7.43
N ASN A 143 22.56 -1.57 -8.70
CA ASN A 143 21.83 -0.67 -9.59
C ASN A 143 21.18 -1.52 -10.68
N ILE A 144 19.86 -1.49 -10.76
CA ILE A 144 19.11 -2.07 -11.87
C ILE A 144 18.62 -0.92 -12.71
N THR A 145 18.95 -0.92 -14.00
CA THR A 145 18.35 -0.03 -14.99
C THR A 145 17.64 -0.88 -16.03
N ILE A 146 16.34 -0.68 -16.17
CA ILE A 146 15.50 -1.37 -17.16
C ILE A 146 15.04 -0.37 -18.20
N SER A 147 15.26 -0.71 -19.47
CA SER A 147 14.67 -0.03 -20.62
C SER A 147 13.55 -0.89 -21.19
N MET A 148 12.41 -0.24 -21.41
CA MET A 148 11.20 -0.93 -21.85
C MET A 148 10.65 -0.27 -23.09
N GLU A 149 10.37 -1.09 -24.10
CA GLU A 149 9.66 -0.67 -25.30
C GLU A 149 8.76 -1.80 -25.78
N ASP A 150 7.48 -1.52 -25.95
CA ASP A 150 6.52 -2.45 -26.54
C ASP A 150 5.50 -1.71 -27.43
N SER A 151 4.32 -2.29 -27.65
CA SER A 151 3.25 -1.66 -28.42
C SER A 151 2.49 -0.55 -27.67
N VAL A 152 2.71 -0.40 -26.37
CA VAL A 152 2.00 0.46 -25.41
C VAL A 152 2.93 1.54 -24.84
N LEU A 153 4.11 1.18 -24.37
CA LEU A 153 5.15 2.03 -23.78
C LEU A 153 6.12 2.53 -24.84
N ALA A 154 6.42 3.83 -24.79
CA ALA A 154 7.56 4.45 -25.44
C ALA A 154 8.82 4.12 -24.61
N PRO A 155 10.04 4.42 -25.10
CA PRO A 155 11.26 4.19 -24.32
C PRO A 155 11.11 4.73 -22.89
N SER A 156 11.02 3.80 -21.94
CA SER A 156 10.74 4.06 -20.52
C SER A 156 11.85 3.49 -19.68
N THR A 157 12.09 4.08 -18.51
CA THR A 157 13.17 3.69 -17.61
C THR A 157 12.65 3.37 -16.22
N PHE A 158 13.16 2.29 -15.64
CA PHE A 158 13.03 2.01 -14.22
C PHE A 158 14.44 1.82 -13.64
N GLN A 159 14.75 2.57 -12.61
CA GLN A 159 15.98 2.46 -11.86
C GLN A 159 15.67 2.21 -10.39
N ILE A 160 16.33 1.20 -9.83
CA ILE A 160 16.41 1.02 -8.39
C ILE A 160 17.88 0.91 -7.99
N ASN A 161 18.26 1.78 -7.05
CA ASN A 161 19.53 1.67 -6.35
C ASN A 161 19.20 1.16 -4.97
N THR A 162 19.57 -0.06 -4.67
CA THR A 162 19.24 -0.68 -3.39
C THR A 162 20.43 -1.33 -2.78
N GLU A 163 20.42 -1.34 -1.47
CA GLU A 163 21.32 -2.07 -0.63
C GLU A 163 20.57 -3.27 -0.04
N GLN A 164 21.17 -4.45 -0.16
CA GLN A 164 20.67 -5.67 0.41
C GLN A 164 21.59 -6.13 1.53
N ARG A 165 21.04 -6.42 2.70
CA ARG A 165 21.77 -6.90 3.87
C ARG A 165 21.10 -8.14 4.47
N GLU A 166 21.87 -8.91 5.25
CA GLU A 166 21.30 -10.00 6.04
C GLU A 166 20.19 -9.46 6.94
N ALA A 167 19.10 -10.22 7.03
CA ALA A 167 18.03 -9.90 7.96
C ALA A 167 18.54 -10.14 9.39
N GLY A 168 18.51 -9.12 10.24
CA GLY A 168 18.96 -9.25 11.63
C GLY A 168 18.16 -10.29 12.44
N GLU A 169 18.71 -10.71 13.60
CA GLU A 169 18.00 -11.58 14.54
C GLU A 169 16.58 -11.05 14.81
N GLY A 170 15.55 -11.82 14.46
CA GLY A 170 14.15 -11.44 14.68
C GLY A 170 13.33 -11.11 13.43
N SER A 171 13.93 -11.08 12.23
CA SER A 171 13.16 -11.10 10.98
C SER A 171 12.42 -12.42 10.85
N ILE A 172 11.12 -12.36 10.56
CA ILE A 172 10.26 -13.55 10.37
C ILE A 172 10.13 -13.95 8.90
N LEU A 173 10.53 -13.08 7.98
CA LEU A 173 10.46 -13.32 6.56
C LEU A 173 11.87 -13.68 6.07
N PRO A 174 12.02 -14.69 5.19
CA PRO A 174 13.29 -15.04 4.59
C PRO A 174 13.78 -13.99 3.57
N PHE A 175 13.13 -12.81 3.54
CA PHE A 175 13.47 -11.74 2.63
C PHE A 175 14.60 -10.90 3.23
N PRO A 176 15.56 -10.48 2.40
CA PRO A 176 16.61 -9.56 2.82
C PRO A 176 16.02 -8.20 3.19
N VAL A 177 16.72 -7.48 4.08
CA VAL A 177 16.44 -6.07 4.32
C VAL A 177 16.82 -5.28 3.07
N MET A 178 15.96 -4.33 2.70
CA MET A 178 16.11 -3.52 1.50
C MET A 178 16.03 -2.04 1.85
N ASP A 179 17.11 -1.31 1.62
CA ASP A 179 17.12 0.17 1.67
C ASP A 179 17.50 0.70 0.30
N GLY A 180 16.74 1.64 -0.24
CA GLY A 180 17.01 2.08 -1.59
C GLY A 180 16.26 3.31 -2.06
N TYR A 181 16.59 3.68 -3.28
CA TYR A 181 15.96 4.76 -4.01
C TYR A 181 15.45 4.26 -5.36
N ILE A 182 14.18 4.57 -5.63
CA ILE A 182 13.47 4.19 -6.84
C ILE A 182 13.27 5.45 -7.69
N GLU A 183 13.62 5.35 -8.96
CA GLU A 183 13.31 6.33 -9.98
C GLU A 183 12.70 5.62 -11.19
N ALA A 184 11.49 5.96 -11.56
CA ALA A 184 10.82 5.41 -12.72
C ALA A 184 10.22 6.52 -13.57
N ASP A 185 10.37 6.41 -14.89
CA ASP A 185 9.75 7.28 -15.90
C ASP A 185 9.14 6.38 -16.99
N PHE A 186 7.82 6.26 -16.94
CA PHE A 186 7.02 5.52 -17.91
C PHE A 186 6.34 6.47 -18.87
N GLN A 187 6.60 6.30 -20.16
CA GLN A 187 6.01 7.08 -21.25
C GLN A 187 5.15 6.21 -22.15
N PHE A 188 4.04 6.73 -22.66
CA PHE A 188 3.10 5.96 -23.47
C PHE A 188 3.19 6.30 -24.97
N LYS A 189 3.18 5.31 -25.87
CA LYS A 189 3.34 5.54 -27.33
C LYS A 189 2.15 6.24 -27.99
N LYS A 190 0.94 6.04 -27.46
CA LYS A 190 -0.31 6.48 -28.09
C LYS A 190 -0.87 7.77 -27.49
N SER A 191 -0.20 8.35 -26.50
CA SER A 191 -0.55 9.63 -25.88
C SER A 191 0.70 10.39 -25.46
N ASN A 192 0.53 11.64 -25.01
CA ASN A 192 1.62 12.39 -24.37
C ASN A 192 1.66 12.14 -22.86
N ASP A 193 0.99 11.07 -22.39
CA ASP A 193 0.88 10.80 -20.96
C ASP A 193 2.15 10.19 -20.41
N PHE A 194 2.35 10.35 -19.10
CA PHE A 194 3.44 9.72 -18.37
C PHE A 194 3.02 9.30 -16.96
N LEU A 195 3.81 8.40 -16.38
CA LEU A 195 3.82 8.06 -14.97
C LEU A 195 5.27 8.10 -14.48
N LYS A 196 5.54 8.92 -13.47
CA LYS A 196 6.84 9.02 -12.82
C LYS A 196 6.71 8.63 -11.34
N LEU A 197 7.65 7.83 -10.87
CA LEU A 197 7.80 7.48 -9.47
C LEU A 197 9.20 7.89 -9.03
N ASN A 198 9.31 8.57 -7.91
CA ASN A 198 10.60 8.98 -7.38
C ASN A 198 10.53 8.92 -5.85
N GLY A 199 11.33 8.09 -5.21
CA GLY A 199 11.24 7.98 -3.75
C GLY A 199 12.26 7.07 -3.12
N GLU A 200 12.38 7.21 -1.81
CA GLU A 200 13.13 6.33 -0.93
C GLU A 200 12.23 5.21 -0.43
N ILE A 201 12.78 4.00 -0.36
CA ILE A 201 12.11 2.81 0.15
C ILE A 201 13.00 2.15 1.20
N SER A 202 12.40 1.67 2.28
CA SER A 202 13.07 0.93 3.34
C SER A 202 12.14 -0.18 3.80
N LEU A 203 12.59 -1.44 3.68
CA LEU A 203 11.84 -2.64 4.00
C LEU A 203 12.71 -3.54 4.87
N HIS A 204 12.48 -3.50 6.16
CA HIS A 204 13.25 -4.18 7.19
C HIS A 204 12.49 -5.38 7.76
N TYR A 205 11.16 -5.35 7.74
CA TYR A 205 10.29 -6.42 8.26
C TYR A 205 10.71 -6.89 9.66
N ASN A 206 11.21 -5.98 10.49
CA ASN A 206 11.62 -6.26 11.84
C ASN A 206 10.75 -5.42 12.79
N GLY A 207 10.54 -5.90 14.02
CA GLY A 207 9.74 -5.18 15.01
C GLY A 207 10.44 -3.94 15.60
N GLU A 208 11.55 -3.51 15.02
CA GLU A 208 12.46 -2.49 15.58
C GLU A 208 12.48 -1.19 14.76
N THR A 209 12.40 -1.32 13.44
CA THR A 209 12.39 -0.24 12.46
C THR A 209 11.18 -0.38 11.57
N ASP A 210 10.58 0.76 11.24
CA ASP A 210 9.38 0.77 10.42
C ASP A 210 9.74 0.70 8.95
N ASP A 211 8.95 -0.07 8.21
CA ASP A 211 9.03 -0.08 6.76
C ASP A 211 8.42 1.22 6.24
N PHE A 212 9.03 1.85 5.25
CA PHE A 212 8.49 3.07 4.67
C PHE A 212 8.76 3.21 3.19
N PHE A 213 7.92 4.03 2.56
CA PHE A 213 8.15 4.63 1.27
C PHE A 213 7.88 6.13 1.37
N THR A 214 8.86 6.95 1.01
CA THR A 214 8.73 8.40 0.96
C THR A 214 9.04 8.89 -0.44
N GLY A 215 8.10 9.58 -1.08
CA GLY A 215 8.36 10.03 -2.44
C GLY A 215 7.23 10.76 -3.13
N THR A 216 7.39 10.83 -4.43
CA THR A 216 6.51 11.50 -5.38
C THR A 216 6.03 10.49 -6.41
N LEU A 217 4.72 10.50 -6.67
CA LEU A 217 4.13 9.93 -7.86
C LEU A 217 3.57 11.07 -8.70
N GLU A 218 4.02 11.17 -9.95
CA GLU A 218 3.61 12.23 -10.87
C GLU A 218 3.05 11.63 -12.16
N THR A 219 1.97 12.20 -12.64
CA THR A 219 1.36 11.92 -13.95
C THR A 219 1.11 13.24 -14.66
N THR A 220 0.61 13.19 -15.89
CA THR A 220 0.25 14.40 -16.66
C THR A 220 -0.64 15.38 -15.89
N ASP A 221 -1.59 14.87 -15.10
CA ASP A 221 -2.66 15.67 -14.50
C ASP A 221 -2.57 15.76 -12.96
N LEU A 222 -1.63 15.02 -12.35
CA LEU A 222 -1.64 14.76 -10.91
C LEU A 222 -0.22 14.65 -10.36
N LYS A 223 0.03 15.32 -9.24
CA LYS A 223 1.23 15.11 -8.43
C LYS A 223 0.83 14.72 -7.02
N LEU A 224 1.28 13.55 -6.59
CA LEU A 224 1.17 13.04 -5.24
C LEU A 224 2.55 13.12 -4.60
N ASN A 225 2.64 13.69 -3.40
CA ASN A 225 3.83 13.57 -2.55
C ASN A 225 3.41 12.98 -1.22
N GLY A 226 4.19 12.05 -0.67
CA GLY A 226 3.83 11.51 0.63
C GLY A 226 4.76 10.44 1.18
N ASP A 227 4.40 10.05 2.38
CA ASP A 227 5.06 9.06 3.21
C ASP A 227 4.05 7.95 3.53
N LEU A 228 4.38 6.73 3.12
CA LEU A 228 3.76 5.51 3.61
C LEU A 228 4.69 4.91 4.66
N ARG A 229 4.16 4.53 5.81
CA ARG A 229 4.91 3.89 6.88
C ARG A 229 4.12 2.75 7.50
N ILE A 230 4.78 1.65 7.78
CA ILE A 230 4.22 0.46 8.43
C ILE A 230 5.08 0.13 9.64
N SER A 231 4.44 0.06 10.81
CA SER A 231 5.07 -0.34 12.06
C SER A 231 4.68 -1.75 12.44
N TYR A 232 5.57 -2.46 13.13
CA TYR A 232 5.36 -3.83 13.57
C TYR A 232 5.58 -3.99 15.08
N VAL A 233 4.98 -5.02 15.65
CA VAL A 233 5.23 -5.45 17.03
C VAL A 233 5.42 -6.96 17.10
N ALA A 234 6.16 -7.44 18.10
CA ALA A 234 6.26 -8.86 18.36
C ALA A 234 4.88 -9.47 18.69
N ASN A 235 4.57 -10.61 18.09
CA ASN A 235 3.30 -11.31 18.25
C ASN A 235 3.54 -12.83 18.37
N PRO A 236 2.95 -13.52 19.37
CA PRO A 236 3.23 -14.94 19.61
C PRO A 236 2.67 -15.90 18.54
N TYR A 237 1.75 -15.45 17.68
CA TYR A 237 1.12 -16.27 16.65
C TYR A 237 1.81 -16.16 15.29
N THR A 238 2.37 -14.99 14.96
CA THR A 238 3.01 -14.70 13.67
C THR A 238 4.50 -14.35 13.78
N GLY A 239 5.03 -14.20 14.99
CA GLY A 239 6.38 -13.70 15.26
C GLY A 239 6.41 -12.17 15.35
N ILE A 240 6.02 -11.49 14.26
CA ILE A 240 5.72 -10.04 14.26
C ILE A 240 4.36 -9.80 13.59
N PHE A 241 3.71 -8.69 13.92
CA PHE A 241 2.41 -8.31 13.40
C PHE A 241 2.35 -6.81 13.11
N PRO A 242 1.77 -6.36 11.98
CA PRO A 242 1.58 -4.94 11.70
C PRO A 242 0.71 -4.28 12.78
N SER A 243 1.22 -3.22 13.40
CA SER A 243 0.53 -2.48 14.46
C SER A 243 -0.07 -1.17 13.96
N GLU A 244 0.58 -0.51 13.00
CA GLU A 244 0.11 0.73 12.40
C GLU A 244 0.49 0.79 10.92
N VAL A 245 -0.41 1.29 10.08
CA VAL A 245 -0.13 1.73 8.72
C VAL A 245 -0.53 3.20 8.65
N SER A 246 0.40 4.07 8.30
CA SER A 246 0.13 5.49 8.12
C SER A 246 0.53 5.96 6.74
N LEU A 247 -0.33 6.79 6.14
CA LEU A 247 -0.11 7.46 4.87
C LEU A 247 -0.29 8.95 5.11
N ALA A 248 0.73 9.76 4.88
CA ALA A 248 0.63 11.20 4.93
C ALA A 248 1.07 11.78 3.59
N GLY A 249 0.39 12.80 3.10
CA GLY A 249 0.79 13.38 1.82
C GLY A 249 -0.08 14.53 1.35
N GLU A 250 0.32 15.03 0.19
CA GLU A 250 -0.39 16.06 -0.56
C GLU A 250 -0.74 15.55 -1.95
N ILE A 251 -1.92 15.95 -2.42
CA ILE A 251 -2.45 15.71 -3.74
C ILE A 251 -2.63 17.08 -4.40
N ARG A 252 -1.99 17.27 -5.56
CA ARG A 252 -2.17 18.44 -6.41
C ARG A 252 -2.75 18.01 -7.74
N ILE A 253 -3.92 18.55 -8.06
CA ILE A 253 -4.64 18.28 -9.31
C ILE A 253 -4.48 19.52 -10.18
N ASP A 254 -3.67 19.41 -11.23
CA ASP A 254 -3.32 20.49 -12.18
C ASP A 254 -2.47 21.64 -11.57
N ASP A 255 -1.40 22.03 -12.26
CA ASP A 255 -0.55 23.17 -11.85
C ASP A 255 -1.28 24.51 -11.98
N GLU A 256 -2.35 24.59 -12.78
CA GLU A 256 -3.11 25.82 -13.03
C GLU A 256 -4.21 26.12 -12.00
N HIS A 257 -4.67 25.12 -11.24
CA HIS A 257 -5.77 25.26 -10.28
C HIS A 257 -5.25 24.99 -8.85
N ALA A 258 -5.49 25.92 -7.93
CA ALA A 258 -4.93 25.92 -6.58
C ALA A 258 -5.52 24.87 -5.62
N ASP A 259 -6.12 23.80 -6.16
CA ASP A 259 -6.80 22.78 -5.39
C ASP A 259 -5.77 21.80 -4.81
N LEU A 260 -5.33 22.13 -3.60
CA LEU A 260 -4.43 21.31 -2.81
C LEU A 260 -5.24 20.51 -1.80
N LEU A 261 -5.15 19.18 -1.87
CA LEU A 261 -5.64 18.29 -0.85
C LEU A 261 -4.45 17.74 -0.06
N GLU A 262 -4.26 18.23 1.16
CA GLU A 262 -3.31 17.65 2.11
C GLU A 262 -4.05 16.69 3.02
N GLY A 263 -3.42 15.59 3.41
CA GLY A 263 -4.06 14.68 4.34
C GLY A 263 -3.15 13.66 4.98
N LYS A 264 -3.65 13.09 6.08
CA LYS A 264 -3.09 11.96 6.78
C LYS A 264 -4.17 10.92 6.98
N PHE A 265 -3.88 9.70 6.54
CA PHE A 265 -4.58 8.48 6.86
C PHE A 265 -3.72 7.66 7.84
N SER A 266 -4.34 7.04 8.84
CA SER A 266 -3.69 6.03 9.67
C SER A 266 -4.69 4.92 10.02
N MET A 267 -4.20 3.70 10.09
CA MET A 267 -4.90 2.51 10.54
C MET A 267 -4.04 1.82 11.60
N GLU A 268 -4.60 1.63 12.79
CA GLU A 268 -3.93 1.05 13.95
C GLU A 268 -4.66 -0.23 14.38
N VAL A 269 -3.90 -1.24 14.81
CA VAL A 269 -4.39 -2.45 15.49
C VAL A 269 -3.98 -2.33 16.96
N GLY A 270 -4.89 -1.84 17.80
CA GLY A 270 -4.58 -1.42 19.16
C GLY A 270 -4.07 -2.54 20.08
N ASN A 271 -4.36 -3.81 19.79
CA ASN A 271 -3.82 -4.96 20.54
C ASN A 271 -2.97 -5.91 19.68
N ALA A 272 -2.29 -5.38 18.66
CA ALA A 272 -1.45 -6.13 17.72
C ALA A 272 -0.47 -7.12 18.36
N ALA A 273 0.05 -6.84 19.56
CA ALA A 273 0.99 -7.73 20.25
C ALA A 273 0.37 -9.05 20.77
N THR A 274 -0.95 -9.08 20.94
CA THR A 274 -1.70 -10.22 21.50
C THR A 274 -2.77 -10.76 20.57
N TYR A 275 -3.12 -10.01 19.52
CA TYR A 275 -4.18 -10.38 18.58
C TYR A 275 -3.82 -11.64 17.79
N ASN A 276 -4.77 -12.56 17.68
CA ASN A 276 -4.66 -13.76 16.86
C ASN A 276 -5.56 -13.64 15.63
N ALA A 277 -4.99 -13.26 14.49
CA ALA A 277 -5.71 -13.15 13.22
C ALA A 277 -6.26 -14.51 12.71
N MET A 278 -5.74 -15.63 13.20
CA MET A 278 -6.21 -16.98 12.88
C MET A 278 -7.24 -17.51 13.89
N GLY A 279 -7.51 -16.77 14.96
CA GLY A 279 -8.48 -17.11 15.98
C GLY A 279 -9.86 -16.52 15.69
N ASP A 280 -10.88 -17.00 16.42
CA ASP A 280 -12.22 -16.46 16.33
C ASP A 280 -12.27 -15.02 16.85
N TYR A 281 -12.99 -14.16 16.16
CA TYR A 281 -13.29 -12.81 16.63
C TYR A 281 -14.18 -12.89 17.88
N SER A 282 -13.66 -12.43 19.02
CA SER A 282 -14.30 -12.60 20.33
C SER A 282 -13.90 -11.50 21.32
N ALA A 283 -14.59 -11.46 22.46
CA ALA A 283 -14.28 -10.54 23.58
C ALA A 283 -12.91 -10.75 24.24
N ASP A 284 -12.15 -11.77 23.82
CA ASP A 284 -10.75 -11.98 24.23
C ASP A 284 -9.78 -11.89 23.02
N ASN A 285 -10.30 -11.76 21.78
CA ASN A 285 -9.54 -11.75 20.54
C ASN A 285 -10.21 -10.86 19.46
N TRP A 286 -10.06 -9.55 19.60
CA TRP A 286 -10.51 -8.52 18.63
C TRP A 286 -9.37 -7.53 18.40
N PRO A 287 -9.23 -6.87 17.23
CA PRO A 287 -8.03 -6.09 16.89
C PRO A 287 -7.91 -4.75 17.62
N ASN A 288 -8.99 -4.28 18.28
CA ASN A 288 -9.07 -2.93 18.86
C ASN A 288 -8.70 -1.89 17.78
N GLY A 289 -9.35 -2.02 16.63
CA GLY A 289 -8.96 -1.33 15.41
C GLY A 289 -9.32 0.15 15.44
N LYS A 290 -8.43 1.01 14.96
CA LYS A 290 -8.69 2.44 14.77
C LYS A 290 -8.27 2.88 13.38
N LEU A 291 -9.16 3.58 12.70
CA LEU A 291 -8.92 4.19 11.40
C LEU A 291 -9.16 5.68 11.52
N THR A 292 -8.20 6.50 11.07
CA THR A 292 -8.29 7.96 11.09
C THR A 292 -7.92 8.51 9.73
N PHE A 293 -8.72 9.42 9.22
CA PHE A 293 -8.43 10.26 8.08
C PHE A 293 -8.58 11.72 8.49
N ARG A 294 -7.60 12.54 8.14
CA ARG A 294 -7.67 13.99 8.26
C ARG A 294 -7.19 14.57 6.96
N GLY A 295 -7.88 15.58 6.45
CA GLY A 295 -7.43 16.28 5.26
C GLY A 295 -7.95 17.69 5.17
N GLU A 296 -7.28 18.49 4.37
CA GLU A 296 -7.60 19.89 4.13
C GLU A 296 -7.66 20.12 2.63
N ILE A 297 -8.81 20.61 2.16
CA ILE A 297 -9.04 21.09 0.80
C ILE A 297 -8.88 22.60 0.84
N TRP A 298 -7.83 23.09 0.20
CA TRP A 298 -7.56 24.51 0.08
C TRP A 298 -8.07 25.00 -1.29
N GLY A 299 -9.10 25.85 -1.28
CA GLY A 299 -9.45 26.69 -2.42
C GLY A 299 -8.72 28.03 -2.34
N ASP A 300 -9.44 29.15 -2.49
CA ASP A 300 -8.92 30.47 -2.10
C ASP A 300 -8.96 30.65 -0.56
N LYS A 301 -8.20 31.60 0.01
CA LYS A 301 -8.16 31.83 1.47
C LYS A 301 -9.54 32.07 2.12
N SER A 302 -10.55 32.36 1.31
CA SER A 302 -11.92 32.65 1.70
C SER A 302 -12.77 31.36 1.83
N ASN A 303 -12.37 30.29 1.14
CA ASN A 303 -13.08 29.02 1.03
C ASN A 303 -12.11 27.83 1.18
N SER A 304 -11.96 27.34 2.40
CA SER A 304 -11.22 26.11 2.70
C SER A 304 -12.09 25.15 3.51
N MET A 305 -11.78 23.86 3.44
CA MET A 305 -12.47 22.81 4.18
C MET A 305 -11.45 21.86 4.79
N ALA A 306 -11.45 21.74 6.11
CA ALA A 306 -10.81 20.64 6.81
C ALA A 306 -11.84 19.55 7.09
N VAL A 307 -11.45 18.30 6.89
CA VAL A 307 -12.24 17.10 7.14
C VAL A 307 -11.48 16.20 8.10
N GLU A 308 -12.15 15.69 9.09
CA GLU A 308 -11.66 14.63 9.97
C GLU A 308 -12.70 13.51 9.99
N PHE A 309 -12.23 12.28 9.83
CA PHE A 309 -13.00 11.07 9.95
C PHE A 309 -12.23 10.11 10.84
N SER A 310 -12.87 9.51 11.83
CA SER A 310 -12.25 8.44 12.61
C SER A 310 -13.27 7.38 12.99
N VAL A 311 -12.87 6.12 12.88
CA VAL A 311 -13.59 4.96 13.39
C VAL A 311 -12.69 4.27 14.40
N GLU A 312 -13.19 4.01 15.59
CA GLU A 312 -12.45 3.35 16.65
C GLU A 312 -13.33 2.28 17.28
N GLU A 313 -12.87 1.03 17.25
CA GLU A 313 -13.44 -0.03 18.06
C GLU A 313 -12.97 0.16 19.50
N THR A 314 -13.89 0.34 20.45
CA THR A 314 -13.57 0.64 21.85
C THR A 314 -13.69 -0.58 22.76
N ALA A 315 -14.50 -1.56 22.34
CA ALA A 315 -14.62 -2.88 22.93
C ALA A 315 -15.15 -3.87 21.87
N PHE A 316 -15.24 -5.15 22.23
CA PHE A 316 -15.85 -6.16 21.36
C PHE A 316 -17.28 -5.79 20.97
N PHE A 317 -17.52 -5.56 19.67
CA PHE A 317 -18.75 -5.01 19.13
C PHE A 317 -19.18 -3.66 19.74
N GLU A 318 -18.24 -2.79 20.11
CA GLU A 318 -18.54 -1.41 20.51
C GLU A 318 -17.55 -0.46 19.84
N GLY A 319 -17.98 0.75 19.53
CA GLY A 319 -17.09 1.69 18.86
C GLY A 319 -17.66 3.09 18.67
N ASN A 320 -16.78 3.98 18.27
CA ASN A 320 -17.07 5.38 17.98
C ASN A 320 -16.77 5.69 16.52
N ILE A 321 -17.65 6.46 15.89
CA ILE A 321 -17.42 7.07 14.58
C ILE A 321 -17.52 8.57 14.76
N ASN A 322 -16.49 9.30 14.35
CA ASN A 322 -16.49 10.76 14.35
C ASN A 322 -16.28 11.24 12.91
N ILE A 323 -17.13 12.15 12.46
CA ILE A 323 -17.00 12.85 11.19
C ILE A 323 -17.09 14.33 11.50
N ALA A 324 -16.06 15.10 11.20
CA ALA A 324 -16.02 16.52 11.44
C ALA A 324 -15.59 17.28 10.18
N PHE A 325 -16.28 18.37 9.90
CA PHE A 325 -16.00 19.31 8.84
C PHE A 325 -15.81 20.69 9.47
N ALA A 326 -14.69 21.34 9.20
CA ALA A 326 -14.48 22.74 9.49
C ALA A 326 -14.30 23.48 8.18
N MET A 327 -15.22 24.38 7.86
CA MET A 327 -15.26 25.10 6.60
C MET A 327 -15.11 26.60 6.82
N TYR A 328 -14.47 27.28 5.89
CA TYR A 328 -14.59 28.71 5.73
C TYR A 328 -15.48 28.97 4.51
N GLU A 329 -16.51 29.78 4.67
CA GLU A 329 -17.39 30.20 3.58
C GLU A 329 -17.48 31.72 3.64
N ASP A 330 -16.99 32.40 2.61
CA ASP A 330 -16.85 33.87 2.58
C ASP A 330 -16.12 34.42 3.83
N GLY A 331 -15.10 33.70 4.30
CA GLY A 331 -14.33 34.07 5.50
C GLY A 331 -15.05 33.86 6.84
N LYS A 332 -16.24 33.23 6.85
CA LYS A 332 -16.95 32.86 8.09
C LYS A 332 -16.68 31.40 8.43
N PRO A 333 -16.21 31.09 9.66
CA PRO A 333 -16.01 29.71 10.08
C PRO A 333 -17.35 29.00 10.26
N ARG A 334 -17.43 27.80 9.72
CA ARG A 334 -18.55 26.86 9.80
C ARG A 334 -18.03 25.51 10.29
N GLN A 335 -18.85 24.80 11.05
CA GLN A 335 -18.51 23.50 11.58
C GLN A 335 -19.73 22.58 11.49
N LEU A 336 -19.48 21.33 11.13
CA LEU A 336 -20.40 20.23 11.21
C LEU A 336 -19.66 19.06 11.83
N SER A 337 -20.17 18.48 12.90
CA SER A 337 -19.68 17.20 13.39
C SER A 337 -20.83 16.21 13.59
N VAL A 338 -20.54 14.95 13.29
CA VAL A 338 -21.40 13.80 13.53
C VAL A 338 -20.60 12.84 14.37
N LEU A 339 -21.07 12.56 15.57
CA LEU A 339 -20.53 11.54 16.45
C LEU A 339 -21.53 10.40 16.53
N LEU A 340 -21.09 9.18 16.23
CA LEU A 340 -21.86 7.96 16.42
C LEU A 340 -21.18 7.14 17.53
N ASP A 341 -21.91 6.81 18.58
CA ASP A 341 -21.49 5.90 19.66
C ASP A 341 -22.35 4.64 19.56
N TYR A 342 -21.71 3.50 19.30
CA TYR A 342 -22.34 2.21 19.12
C TYR A 342 -22.00 1.29 20.30
N LYS A 343 -23.05 0.78 20.98
CA LYS A 343 -22.94 -0.05 22.19
C LYS A 343 -23.61 -1.41 21.99
N GLY A 344 -22.93 -2.31 21.31
CA GLY A 344 -23.44 -3.65 20.99
C GLY A 344 -24.50 -3.63 19.88
N GLU A 345 -24.91 -4.82 19.40
CA GLU A 345 -25.57 -5.07 18.09
C GLU A 345 -26.81 -4.24 17.72
N THR A 346 -27.41 -3.47 18.63
CA THR A 346 -28.75 -2.91 18.46
C THR A 346 -28.89 -1.43 18.71
N VAL A 347 -27.91 -0.73 19.29
CA VAL A 347 -28.04 0.69 19.67
C VAL A 347 -26.91 1.53 19.09
N VAL A 348 -27.27 2.53 18.29
CA VAL A 348 -26.36 3.60 17.81
C VAL A 348 -26.92 4.94 18.26
N ASN A 349 -26.16 5.69 19.06
CA ASN A 349 -26.46 7.08 19.38
C ASN A 349 -25.77 7.98 18.37
N ALA A 350 -26.49 8.89 17.72
CA ALA A 350 -25.91 9.90 16.86
C ALA A 350 -26.11 11.30 17.44
N GLU A 351 -25.03 12.07 17.49
CA GLU A 351 -25.05 13.49 17.82
C GLU A 351 -24.57 14.30 16.61
N ILE A 352 -25.41 15.22 16.12
CA ILE A 352 -25.07 16.15 15.03
C ILE A 352 -24.96 17.56 15.61
N ASN A 353 -23.79 18.19 15.45
CA ASN A 353 -23.53 19.57 15.84
C ASN A 353 -23.26 20.43 14.61
N SER A 354 -23.95 21.56 14.46
CA SER A 354 -23.75 22.48 13.33
C SER A 354 -23.70 23.95 13.75
N THR A 355 -22.94 24.78 13.01
CA THR A 355 -22.94 26.25 13.16
C THR A 355 -23.67 26.99 12.03
N TRP A 356 -24.31 26.27 11.08
CA TRP A 356 -25.23 26.89 10.10
C TRP A 356 -26.56 27.32 10.73
N GLY A 357 -26.87 26.77 11.89
CA GLY A 357 -27.87 27.18 12.87
C GLY A 357 -27.60 26.35 14.13
N PRO A 358 -27.81 26.86 15.36
CA PRO A 358 -27.34 26.19 16.58
C PRO A 358 -28.24 25.01 16.99
N ALA A 359 -28.55 24.14 16.03
CA ALA A 359 -29.33 22.94 16.23
C ALA A 359 -28.39 21.76 16.58
N ARG A 360 -28.66 21.11 17.72
CA ARG A 360 -28.11 19.83 18.13
C ARG A 360 -29.19 18.79 17.90
N ILE A 361 -28.87 17.71 17.20
CA ILE A 361 -29.78 16.57 17.03
C ILE A 361 -29.19 15.43 17.84
N GLU A 362 -29.92 14.98 18.86
CA GLU A 362 -29.63 13.75 19.60
C GLU A 362 -30.62 12.68 19.15
N MET A 363 -30.13 11.56 18.62
CA MET A 363 -30.98 10.47 18.13
C MET A 363 -30.45 9.11 18.53
N GLU A 364 -31.38 8.21 18.87
CA GLU A 364 -31.12 6.79 19.08
C GLU A 364 -31.64 6.01 17.87
N LEU A 365 -30.76 5.21 17.25
CA LEU A 365 -31.09 4.31 16.16
C LEU A 365 -31.10 2.87 16.69
N THR A 366 -32.25 2.21 16.59
CA THR A 366 -32.39 0.79 16.95
C THR A 366 -32.55 -0.09 15.70
N PHE A 367 -31.67 -1.07 15.57
CA PHE A 367 -31.69 -2.05 14.47
C PHE A 367 -32.34 -3.36 14.93
N ALA A 368 -33.33 -3.87 14.20
CA ALA A 368 -34.08 -5.05 14.63
C ALA A 368 -33.25 -6.34 14.70
N ASN A 369 -32.14 -6.45 13.96
CA ASN A 369 -31.20 -7.59 14.00
C ASN A 369 -29.84 -7.17 13.37
N GLY A 370 -29.13 -6.22 13.98
CA GLY A 370 -27.83 -5.75 13.49
C GLY A 370 -27.88 -4.81 12.26
N PHE A 371 -26.70 -4.33 11.83
CA PHE A 371 -26.50 -3.31 10.79
C PHE A 371 -27.09 -3.65 9.41
N ASP A 372 -27.25 -4.94 9.08
CA ASP A 372 -27.74 -5.39 7.77
C ASP A 372 -29.25 -5.16 7.57
N ASN A 373 -29.98 -4.80 8.63
CA ASN A 373 -31.41 -4.53 8.58
C ASN A 373 -31.71 -3.04 8.64
N ARG A 374 -32.84 -2.62 8.07
CA ARG A 374 -33.29 -1.23 8.20
C ARG A 374 -33.53 -0.89 9.68
N PRO A 375 -33.24 0.35 10.12
CA PRO A 375 -33.60 0.80 11.46
C PRO A 375 -35.10 0.59 11.68
N THR A 376 -35.47 -0.02 12.80
CA THR A 376 -36.87 -0.29 13.14
C THR A 376 -37.45 0.71 14.12
N ASP A 377 -36.60 1.45 14.80
CA ASP A 377 -37.00 2.58 15.63
C ASP A 377 -35.93 3.67 15.53
N VAL A 378 -36.35 4.90 15.27
CA VAL A 378 -35.49 6.08 15.23
C VAL A 378 -36.26 7.16 15.95
N ASN A 379 -35.79 7.54 17.13
CA ASN A 379 -36.40 8.58 17.94
C ASN A 379 -35.30 9.48 18.49
N GLY A 380 -35.58 10.77 18.54
CA GLY A 380 -34.63 11.75 19.05
C GLY A 380 -35.24 13.11 19.25
N ILE A 381 -34.43 14.03 19.76
CA ILE A 381 -34.78 15.43 19.97
C ILE A 381 -33.89 16.33 19.13
N VAL A 382 -34.45 17.47 18.73
CA VAL A 382 -33.74 18.56 18.08
C VAL A 382 -33.75 19.74 19.02
N GLU A 383 -32.58 20.22 19.42
CA GLU A 383 -32.43 21.35 20.34
C GLU A 383 -31.78 22.52 19.63
N ILE A 384 -32.29 23.74 19.79
CA ILE A 384 -31.61 24.97 19.36
C ILE A 384 -31.12 25.73 20.60
N CYS A 385 -29.81 25.93 20.72
CA CYS A 385 -29.19 26.55 21.91
C CYS A 385 -29.59 25.88 23.25
N GLY A 386 -29.72 24.55 23.28
CA GLY A 386 -30.11 23.78 24.46
C GLY A 386 -31.61 23.88 24.82
N VAL A 387 -32.44 24.37 23.90
CA VAL A 387 -33.90 24.36 24.01
C VAL A 387 -34.42 23.37 22.97
N GLU A 388 -35.12 22.33 23.41
CA GLU A 388 -35.86 21.43 22.51
C GLU A 388 -36.79 22.25 21.61
N VAL A 389 -36.61 22.12 20.29
CA VAL A 389 -37.41 22.77 19.25
C VAL A 389 -38.16 21.76 18.39
N GLY A 390 -37.92 20.46 18.56
CA GLY A 390 -38.58 19.42 17.79
C GLY A 390 -38.13 18.02 18.16
N THR A 391 -38.73 17.04 17.51
CA THR A 391 -38.34 15.63 17.58
C THR A 391 -37.91 15.14 16.22
N ILE A 392 -37.03 14.14 16.19
CA ILE A 392 -36.64 13.47 14.95
C ILE A 392 -37.13 12.03 14.99
N SER A 393 -37.66 11.57 13.86
CA SER A 393 -38.12 10.19 13.68
C SER A 393 -37.90 9.68 12.26
N LEU A 394 -37.83 8.37 12.09
CA LEU A 394 -37.80 7.75 10.76
C LEU A 394 -39.23 7.48 10.30
N THR A 395 -39.67 8.20 9.26
CA THR A 395 -40.97 7.97 8.64
C THR A 395 -40.81 7.18 7.34
N GLN A 396 -41.93 6.87 6.67
CA GLN A 396 -41.89 6.26 5.34
C GLN A 396 -41.20 7.13 4.27
N TYR A 397 -40.94 8.41 4.56
CA TYR A 397 -40.31 9.37 3.65
C TYR A 397 -38.83 9.63 3.95
N GLY A 398 -38.26 8.99 4.97
CA GLY A 398 -36.88 9.22 5.43
C GLY A 398 -36.83 9.82 6.84
N LEU A 399 -35.66 10.36 7.21
CA LEU A 399 -35.49 11.07 8.47
C LEU A 399 -36.35 12.34 8.46
N THR A 400 -37.25 12.46 9.43
CA THR A 400 -38.20 13.56 9.54
C THR A 400 -37.99 14.28 10.86
N VAL A 401 -37.78 15.59 10.80
CA VAL A 401 -37.77 16.46 11.98
C VAL A 401 -39.12 17.15 12.06
N GLU A 402 -39.84 16.99 13.17
CA GLU A 402 -41.09 17.70 13.46
C GLU A 402 -40.82 18.76 14.53
N TYR A 403 -40.95 20.03 14.17
CA TYR A 403 -40.73 21.16 15.07
C TYR A 403 -41.95 21.41 15.96
N ILE A 404 -41.72 21.96 17.15
CA ILE A 404 -42.77 22.29 18.14
C ILE A 404 -43.81 23.26 17.58
N ASP A 405 -43.45 24.08 16.58
CA ASP A 405 -44.38 24.97 15.89
C ASP A 405 -45.29 24.26 14.86
N GLY A 406 -45.13 22.94 14.71
CA GLY A 406 -45.91 22.08 13.80
C GLY A 406 -45.38 22.05 12.37
N THR A 407 -44.24 22.69 12.08
CA THR A 407 -43.54 22.53 10.79
C THR A 407 -42.68 21.26 10.80
N TYR A 408 -42.29 20.76 9.61
CA TYR A 408 -41.42 19.60 9.52
C TYR A 408 -40.48 19.67 8.32
N GLU A 409 -39.33 19.01 8.45
CA GLU A 409 -38.30 18.83 7.40
C GLU A 409 -38.05 17.33 7.16
N THR A 410 -37.68 16.97 5.93
CA THR A 410 -37.35 15.58 5.54
C THR A 410 -35.99 15.57 4.84
N PHE A 411 -35.13 14.61 5.20
CA PHE A 411 -33.76 14.45 4.71
C PHE A 411 -33.59 13.20 3.85
#